data_AF-A0A7C4SIJ5-F1
#
_entry.id   AF-A0A7C4SIJ5-F1
#
_cell.length_a   1.000
_cell.length_b   1.000
_cell.length_c   1.000
_cell.angle_alpha   90.00
_cell.angle_beta   90.00
_cell.angle_gamma   90.00
#
_symmetry.space_group_name_H-M   'P 1'
#
loop_
_entity.id
_entity.type
_entity.pdbx_description
1 polymer ?
#
loop_
_entity_poly.entity_id
_entity_poly.type
_entity_poly.pdbx_seq_one_letter_code
_entity_poly.pdbx_strand_id
1 'polypeptide(L)'
;MRVLRAREQAAHPQPRPESIAEAFHRLRSAGIPPSSVRALLETLSIEPVFTAHPTEAKRRTVRGILGRIRAILSDLDAPDRLPRERAELLRRLRAELTAFWQTDLTRVRRPSVMDEVENGLSFFVRTLWSLTPRLYRDVQEALRATYPEVGDRMPIFLRFGSWIGGDRDGNPRVTAEVTAQTLQRHRQVALSLHLKQARDLFVALGISTRQAPIAPALAQALAEAEARWPALQERLSRLSPYEVYRRWIGVIAWRLEQTMPWDPLAGPPPEGAYRSARELAEDLERMQESLREGRGERIAEGLLWDWWIQARVFGFHLARLDVRQEARRHAEAIAELLRAAGLANYMELSEEE
;
A
#
# COMPACT_ATOMS: atom_id res chain seq x y z
N MET A 1 -7.00 10.81 18.07
CA MET A 1 -7.04 11.93 17.09
C MET A 1 -7.29 13.28 17.76
N ARG A 2 -8.32 13.46 18.60
CA ARG A 2 -8.55 14.72 19.35
C ARG A 2 -7.34 15.20 20.16
N VAL A 3 -6.75 14.32 20.97
CA VAL A 3 -5.57 14.65 21.78
C VAL A 3 -4.37 15.02 20.91
N LEU A 4 -4.15 14.34 19.78
CA LEU A 4 -3.05 14.65 18.88
C LEU A 4 -3.23 16.02 18.20
N ARG A 5 -4.45 16.33 17.75
CA ARG A 5 -4.78 17.65 17.19
C ARG A 5 -4.64 18.76 18.22
N ALA A 6 -5.11 18.55 19.45
CA ALA A 6 -4.97 19.53 20.52
C ALA A 6 -3.50 19.77 20.88
N ARG A 7 -2.68 18.71 20.93
CA ARG A 7 -1.23 18.83 21.13
C ARG A 7 -0.53 19.56 19.98
N GLU A 8 -0.94 19.31 18.74
CA GLU A 8 -0.42 20.00 17.56
C GLU A 8 -0.77 21.49 17.57
N GLN A 9 -2.03 21.83 17.84
CA GLN A 9 -2.48 23.22 17.99
C GLN A 9 -1.75 23.94 19.13
N ALA A 10 -1.55 23.27 20.27
CA ALA A 10 -0.85 23.85 21.41
C ALA A 10 0.66 24.02 21.16
N ALA A 11 1.27 23.18 20.32
CA ALA A 11 2.69 23.27 19.97
C ALA A 11 2.96 24.31 18.88
N HIS A 12 1.99 24.64 18.03
CA HIS A 12 2.16 25.57 16.91
C HIS A 12 2.72 26.94 17.37
N PRO A 13 3.77 27.49 16.72
CA PRO A 13 4.36 27.08 15.43
C PRO A 13 5.45 26.00 15.53
N GLN A 14 5.76 25.51 16.72
CA GLN A 14 6.76 24.45 16.90
C GLN A 14 6.22 23.09 16.43
N PRO A 15 7.12 22.17 16.01
CA PRO A 15 6.74 20.81 15.69
C PRO A 15 6.02 20.13 16.87
N ARG A 16 5.00 19.32 16.56
CA ARG A 16 4.33 18.49 17.56
C ARG A 16 5.36 17.54 18.22
N PRO A 17 5.34 17.37 19.55
CA PRO A 17 6.18 16.38 20.21
C PRO A 17 5.99 14.96 19.64
N GLU A 18 7.08 14.21 19.54
CA GLU A 18 7.15 12.85 18.98
C GLU A 18 6.68 12.79 17.50
N SER A 19 6.91 13.86 16.75
CA SER A 19 6.63 13.91 15.31
C SER A 19 7.90 13.77 14.47
N ILE A 20 7.71 13.46 13.19
CA ILE A 20 8.78 13.43 12.19
C ILE A 20 9.44 14.82 12.07
N ALA A 21 8.63 15.88 12.07
CA ALA A 21 9.12 17.26 12.03
C ALA A 21 10.03 17.58 13.24
N GLU A 22 9.65 17.15 14.44
CA GLU A 22 10.51 17.33 15.61
C GLU A 22 11.82 16.56 15.49
N ALA A 23 11.78 15.32 14.97
CA ALA A 23 12.99 14.51 14.77
C ALA A 23 14.01 15.23 13.86
N PHE A 24 13.57 15.80 12.72
CA PHE A 24 14.45 16.60 11.86
C PHE A 24 14.95 17.87 12.55
N HIS A 25 14.09 18.58 13.30
CA HIS A 25 14.51 19.75 14.07
C HIS A 25 15.59 19.41 15.11
N ARG A 26 15.48 18.26 15.78
CA ARG A 26 16.50 17.78 16.73
C ARG A 26 17.82 17.48 16.02
N LEU A 27 17.79 16.85 14.85
CA LEU A 27 19.00 16.62 14.05
C LEU A 27 19.70 17.94 13.66
N ARG A 28 18.93 18.94 13.22
CA ARG A 28 19.49 20.25 12.85
C ARG A 28 20.07 20.99 14.05
N SER A 29 19.36 20.94 15.18
CA SER A 29 19.81 21.56 16.44
C SER A 29 21.07 20.90 16.99
N ALA A 30 21.26 19.60 16.73
CA ALA A 30 22.47 18.85 17.07
C ALA A 30 23.63 19.08 16.10
N GLY A 31 23.48 19.95 15.08
CA GLY A 31 24.53 20.28 14.12
C GLY A 31 24.79 19.21 13.06
N ILE A 32 23.86 18.27 12.84
CA ILE A 32 24.02 17.23 11.82
C ILE A 32 23.95 17.86 10.42
N PRO A 33 24.96 17.66 9.56
CA PRO A 33 25.00 18.31 8.25
C PRO A 33 24.00 17.68 7.26
N PRO A 34 23.53 18.44 6.25
CA PRO A 34 22.58 17.95 5.24
C PRO A 34 23.04 16.68 4.51
N SER A 35 24.34 16.53 4.23
CA SER A 35 24.90 15.34 3.57
C SER A 35 24.70 14.06 4.37
N SER A 36 24.83 14.12 5.71
CA SER A 36 24.58 12.98 6.59
C SER A 36 23.10 12.61 6.62
N VAL A 37 22.20 13.59 6.58
CA VAL A 37 20.76 13.35 6.48
C VAL A 37 20.41 12.69 5.15
N ARG A 38 21.02 13.14 4.04
CA ARG A 38 20.86 12.51 2.72
C ARG A 38 21.29 11.04 2.74
N ALA A 39 22.48 10.75 3.28
CA ALA A 39 23.02 9.39 3.36
C ALA A 39 22.14 8.48 4.26
N LEU A 40 21.60 9.02 5.35
CA LEU A 40 20.65 8.31 6.19
C LEU A 40 19.38 7.94 5.42
N LEU A 41 18.77 8.89 4.70
CA LEU A 41 17.56 8.62 3.92
C LEU A 41 17.79 7.54 2.85
N GLU A 42 18.98 7.50 2.22
CA GLU A 42 19.32 6.51 1.20
C GLU A 42 19.47 5.08 1.74
N THR A 43 19.83 4.94 3.02
CA THR A 43 20.05 3.65 3.68
C THR A 43 18.93 3.24 4.61
N LEU A 44 18.01 4.16 4.94
CA LEU A 44 16.89 3.91 5.82
C LEU A 44 16.00 2.80 5.26
N SER A 45 15.78 1.77 6.08
CA SER A 45 14.89 0.65 5.77
C SER A 45 14.04 0.31 6.98
N ILE A 46 12.72 0.43 6.81
CA ILE A 46 11.71 0.14 7.81
C ILE A 46 10.77 -0.89 7.20
N GLU A 47 10.68 -2.07 7.84
CA GLU A 47 9.84 -3.18 7.35
C GLU A 47 8.98 -3.73 8.49
N PRO A 48 7.78 -3.16 8.74
CA PRO A 48 6.85 -3.73 9.70
C PRO A 48 6.29 -5.06 9.16
N VAL A 49 6.40 -6.12 9.97
CA VAL A 49 5.93 -7.46 9.62
C VAL A 49 4.62 -7.76 10.32
N PHE A 50 3.56 -8.01 9.55
CA PHE A 50 2.24 -8.31 10.06
C PHE A 50 2.12 -9.77 10.45
N THR A 51 1.73 -10.03 11.69
CA THR A 51 1.47 -11.37 12.20
C THR A 51 -0.03 -11.58 12.42
N ALA A 52 -0.45 -12.85 12.39
CA ALA A 52 -1.82 -13.19 12.74
C ALA A 52 -2.02 -12.90 14.23
N HIS A 53 -3.09 -12.18 14.57
CA HIS A 53 -3.35 -11.87 15.97
C HIS A 53 -4.02 -13.09 16.63
N PRO A 54 -3.35 -13.79 17.58
CA PRO A 54 -3.79 -15.09 18.09
C PRO A 54 -5.15 -15.05 18.81
N THR A 55 -5.57 -13.86 19.26
CA THR A 55 -6.77 -13.64 20.08
C THR A 55 -7.71 -12.56 19.54
N GLU A 56 -7.68 -12.20 18.25
CA GLU A 56 -8.66 -11.23 17.70
C GLU A 56 -10.06 -11.87 17.54
N ALA A 57 -10.65 -12.24 18.68
CA ALA A 57 -11.96 -12.85 18.83
C ALA A 57 -13.11 -11.92 18.40
N LYS A 58 -12.85 -10.60 18.33
CA LYS A 58 -13.86 -9.61 17.93
C LYS A 58 -14.28 -9.87 16.48
N ARG A 59 -15.55 -10.22 16.29
CA ARG A 59 -16.17 -10.42 14.97
C ARG A 59 -16.03 -9.15 14.11
N ARG A 60 -15.95 -9.32 12.79
CA ARG A 60 -15.98 -8.22 11.81
C ARG A 60 -17.19 -7.29 12.07
N THR A 61 -18.32 -7.86 12.46
CA THR A 61 -19.54 -7.13 12.85
C THR A 61 -19.28 -6.19 14.03
N VAL A 62 -18.64 -6.66 15.10
CA VAL A 62 -18.29 -5.88 16.30
C VAL A 62 -17.38 -4.72 15.93
N ARG A 63 -16.34 -4.94 15.11
CA ARG A 63 -15.48 -3.87 14.62
C ARG A 63 -16.23 -2.85 13.77
N GLY A 64 -17.17 -3.31 12.94
CA GLY A 64 -18.06 -2.46 12.15
C GLY A 64 -18.91 -1.54 13.03
N ILE A 65 -19.54 -2.10 14.07
CA ILE A 65 -20.32 -1.33 15.05
C ILE A 65 -19.44 -0.31 15.77
N LEU A 66 -18.28 -0.72 16.30
CA LEU A 66 -17.33 0.20 16.96
C LEU A 66 -16.84 1.31 16.02
N GLY A 67 -16.63 1.00 14.73
CA GLY A 67 -16.27 1.98 13.71
C GLY A 67 -17.38 3.03 13.49
N ARG A 68 -18.64 2.60 13.42
CA ARG A 68 -19.80 3.51 13.31
C ARG A 68 -20.00 4.36 14.57
N ILE A 69 -19.87 3.76 15.75
CA ILE A 69 -19.88 4.49 17.04
C ILE A 69 -18.80 5.57 17.02
N ARG A 70 -17.57 5.24 16.63
CA ARG A 70 -16.47 6.22 16.55
C ARG A 70 -16.79 7.37 15.58
N ALA A 71 -17.38 7.07 14.41
CA ALA A 71 -17.78 8.10 13.46
C ALA A 71 -18.85 9.03 14.05
N ILE A 72 -19.90 8.46 14.68
CA ILE A 72 -20.97 9.23 15.33
C ILE A 72 -20.42 10.11 16.46
N LEU A 73 -19.52 9.58 17.29
CA LEU A 73 -18.87 10.36 18.36
C LEU A 73 -18.03 11.51 17.78
N SER A 74 -17.33 11.29 16.67
CA SER A 74 -16.59 12.35 15.98
C SER A 74 -17.52 13.43 15.42
N ASP A 75 -18.70 13.06 14.93
CA ASP A 75 -19.70 14.01 14.41
C ASP A 75 -20.40 14.80 15.53
N LEU A 76 -20.57 14.19 16.71
CA LEU A 76 -21.12 14.82 17.92
C LEU A 76 -20.15 15.85 18.53
N ASP A 77 -18.85 15.68 18.33
CA ASP A 77 -17.79 16.60 18.79
C ASP A 77 -17.63 17.82 17.86
N ALA A 78 -18.32 17.87 16.72
CA ALA A 78 -18.27 19.03 15.82
C ALA A 78 -18.93 20.27 16.49
N PRO A 79 -18.23 21.42 16.57
CA PRO A 79 -18.90 22.68 16.90
C PRO A 79 -19.95 22.96 15.83
N ASP A 80 -21.09 23.53 16.20
CA ASP A 80 -22.17 23.97 15.28
C ASP A 80 -23.23 22.93 14.87
N ARG A 81 -23.40 21.84 15.62
CA ARG A 81 -24.54 20.92 15.42
C ARG A 81 -25.86 21.53 15.90
N LEU A 82 -26.88 21.52 15.04
CA LEU A 82 -28.23 21.93 15.43
C LEU A 82 -28.81 20.92 16.45
N PRO A 83 -29.71 21.36 17.36
CA PRO A 83 -30.34 20.46 18.33
C PRO A 83 -30.99 19.22 17.70
N ARG A 84 -31.66 19.39 16.54
CA ARG A 84 -32.27 18.29 15.78
C ARG A 84 -31.25 17.27 15.28
N GLU A 85 -30.08 17.72 14.82
CA GLU A 85 -29.02 16.87 14.28
C GLU A 85 -28.31 16.12 15.40
N ARG A 86 -28.08 16.80 16.53
CA ARG A 86 -27.56 16.17 17.75
C ARG A 86 -28.51 15.09 18.26
N ALA A 87 -29.82 15.35 18.26
CA ALA A 87 -30.82 14.36 18.65
C ALA A 87 -30.82 13.13 17.73
N GLU A 88 -30.68 13.32 16.41
CA GLU A 88 -30.55 12.23 15.43
C GLU A 88 -29.28 11.40 15.68
N LEU A 89 -28.12 12.05 15.86
CA LEU A 89 -26.86 11.38 16.15
C LEU A 89 -26.93 10.57 17.45
N LEU A 90 -27.56 11.11 18.50
CA LEU A 90 -27.77 10.39 19.75
C LEU A 90 -28.75 9.21 19.58
N ARG A 91 -29.77 9.30 18.72
CA ARG A 91 -30.65 8.17 18.40
C ARG A 91 -29.89 7.06 17.70
N ARG A 92 -29.08 7.42 16.69
CA ARG A 92 -28.20 6.48 15.98
C ARG A 92 -27.17 5.85 16.91
N LEU A 93 -26.55 6.62 17.80
CA LEU A 93 -25.61 6.11 18.79
C LEU A 93 -26.26 5.06 19.69
N ARG A 94 -27.47 5.33 20.20
CA ARG A 94 -28.22 4.35 21.01
C ARG A 94 -28.51 3.08 20.21
N ALA A 95 -28.92 3.19 18.95
CA ALA A 95 -29.14 2.02 18.09
C ALA A 95 -27.86 1.18 17.90
N GLU A 96 -26.70 1.81 17.66
CA GLU A 96 -25.43 1.10 17.56
C GLU A 96 -24.99 0.46 18.89
N LEU A 97 -25.23 1.13 20.03
CA LEU A 97 -24.95 0.56 21.35
C LEU A 97 -25.86 -0.63 21.66
N THR A 98 -27.15 -0.56 21.30
CA THR A 98 -28.08 -1.70 21.43
C THR A 98 -27.63 -2.85 20.54
N ALA A 99 -27.29 -2.59 19.28
CA ALA A 99 -26.77 -3.61 18.37
C ALA A 99 -25.46 -4.22 18.90
N PHE A 100 -24.57 -3.41 19.48
CA PHE A 100 -23.35 -3.88 20.13
C PHE A 100 -23.66 -4.83 21.28
N TRP A 101 -24.58 -4.44 22.17
CA TRP A 101 -24.99 -5.25 23.33
C TRP A 101 -25.65 -6.57 22.93
N GLN A 102 -26.44 -6.56 21.87
CA GLN A 102 -27.15 -7.74 21.35
C GLN A 102 -26.30 -8.62 20.40
N THR A 103 -25.04 -8.26 20.14
CA THR A 103 -24.14 -9.02 19.27
C THR A 103 -23.13 -9.80 20.08
N ASP A 104 -23.09 -11.13 19.93
CA ASP A 104 -22.03 -11.95 20.53
C ASP A 104 -20.64 -11.45 20.13
N LEU A 105 -19.82 -11.21 21.15
CA LEU A 105 -18.48 -10.65 21.00
C LEU A 105 -17.47 -11.68 20.50
N THR A 106 -17.72 -12.96 20.76
CA THR A 106 -16.87 -14.10 20.45
C THR A 106 -17.30 -14.80 19.17
N ARG A 107 -16.31 -15.33 18.42
CA ARG A 107 -16.59 -16.19 17.26
C ARG A 107 -16.97 -17.60 17.73
N VAL A 108 -17.97 -18.19 17.09
CA VAL A 108 -18.41 -19.59 17.34
C VAL A 108 -17.45 -20.61 16.71
N ARG A 109 -16.77 -20.25 15.62
CA ARG A 109 -15.79 -21.10 14.92
C ARG A 109 -14.42 -20.43 14.87
N ARG A 110 -13.36 -21.23 15.02
CA ARG A 110 -11.97 -20.80 14.82
C ARG A 110 -11.79 -20.38 13.36
N PRO A 111 -11.20 -19.21 13.07
CA PRO A 111 -10.97 -18.78 11.68
C PRO A 111 -10.09 -19.77 10.92
N SER A 112 -10.32 -19.87 9.62
CA SER A 112 -9.37 -20.50 8.70
C SER A 112 -8.14 -19.61 8.52
N VAL A 113 -7.03 -20.17 8.01
CA VAL A 113 -5.84 -19.35 7.69
C VAL A 113 -6.19 -18.29 6.65
N MET A 114 -7.01 -18.61 5.66
CA MET A 114 -7.44 -17.64 4.65
C MET A 114 -8.32 -16.52 5.22
N ASP A 115 -9.12 -16.79 6.27
CA ASP A 115 -9.84 -15.72 6.98
C ASP A 115 -8.88 -14.73 7.67
N GLU A 116 -7.77 -15.24 8.21
CA GLU A 116 -6.72 -14.42 8.81
C GLU A 116 -5.98 -13.61 7.74
N VAL A 117 -5.69 -14.20 6.58
CA VAL A 117 -5.12 -13.52 5.41
C VAL A 117 -6.03 -12.36 4.97
N GLU A 118 -7.33 -12.61 4.76
CA GLU A 118 -8.29 -11.55 4.39
C GLU A 118 -8.39 -10.47 5.47
N ASN A 119 -8.30 -10.84 6.75
CA ASN A 119 -8.28 -9.87 7.84
C ASN A 119 -7.02 -9.00 7.79
N GLY A 120 -5.84 -9.60 7.59
CA GLY A 120 -4.57 -8.89 7.41
C GLY A 120 -4.62 -7.93 6.23
N LEU A 121 -5.01 -8.42 5.06
CA LEU A 121 -5.18 -7.62 3.83
C LEU A 121 -6.16 -6.46 4.00
N SER A 122 -7.18 -6.61 4.85
CA SER A 122 -8.12 -5.54 5.12
C SER A 122 -7.47 -4.29 5.75
N PHE A 123 -6.39 -4.44 6.53
CA PHE A 123 -5.64 -3.31 7.08
C PHE A 123 -4.85 -2.57 5.99
N PHE A 124 -4.28 -3.31 5.03
CA PHE A 124 -3.62 -2.72 3.86
C PHE A 124 -4.61 -1.85 3.08
N VAL A 125 -5.76 -2.42 2.72
CA VAL A 125 -6.79 -1.74 1.92
C VAL A 125 -7.38 -0.53 2.65
N ARG A 126 -7.72 -0.67 3.94
CA ARG A 126 -8.46 0.36 4.68
C ARG A 126 -7.58 1.46 5.27
N THR A 127 -6.29 1.20 5.44
CA THR A 127 -5.43 2.10 6.21
C THR A 127 -4.08 2.30 5.57
N LEU A 128 -3.27 1.25 5.39
CA LEU A 128 -1.87 1.44 4.99
C LEU A 128 -1.74 2.03 3.58
N TRP A 129 -2.62 1.65 2.65
CA TRP A 129 -2.61 2.14 1.28
C TRP A 129 -2.67 3.67 1.21
N SER A 130 -3.57 4.30 1.97
CA SER A 130 -3.74 5.76 1.99
C SER A 130 -2.86 6.46 3.03
N LEU A 131 -2.46 5.77 4.10
CA LEU A 131 -1.57 6.32 5.13
C LEU A 131 -0.12 6.44 4.63
N THR A 132 0.33 5.49 3.81
CA THR A 132 1.74 5.42 3.40
C THR A 132 2.18 6.68 2.66
N PRO A 133 1.49 7.17 1.62
CA PRO A 133 1.89 8.41 0.96
C PRO A 133 1.90 9.61 1.90
N ARG A 134 0.97 9.68 2.86
CA ARG A 134 0.93 10.75 3.86
C ARG A 134 2.18 10.75 4.75
N LEU A 135 2.65 9.58 5.15
CA LEU A 135 3.91 9.46 5.90
C LEU A 135 5.09 10.01 5.10
N TYR A 136 5.16 9.70 3.80
CA TYR A 136 6.21 10.24 2.94
C TYR A 136 6.09 11.76 2.76
N ARG A 137 4.86 12.32 2.72
CA ARG A 137 4.64 13.78 2.70
C ARG A 137 5.14 14.43 3.99
N ASP A 138 4.78 13.86 5.15
CA ASP A 138 5.23 14.37 6.45
C ASP A 138 6.77 14.43 6.52
N VAL A 139 7.46 13.43 5.94
CA VAL A 139 8.94 13.44 5.81
C VAL A 139 9.41 14.53 4.83
N GLN A 140 8.81 14.64 3.64
CA GLN A 140 9.19 15.66 2.66
C GLN A 140 8.99 17.08 3.19
N GLU A 141 7.86 17.35 3.85
CA GLU A 141 7.55 18.66 4.43
C GLU A 141 8.52 19.01 5.56
N ALA A 142 8.79 18.06 6.47
CA ALA A 142 9.77 18.24 7.52
C ALA A 142 11.19 18.49 6.98
N LEU A 143 11.57 17.78 5.91
CA LEU A 143 12.85 17.94 5.24
C LEU A 143 12.95 19.29 4.55
N ARG A 144 11.93 19.71 3.78
CA ARG A 144 11.87 21.03 3.13
C ARG A 144 11.99 22.17 4.15
N ALA A 145 11.36 22.03 5.31
CA ALA A 145 11.39 23.04 6.37
C ALA A 145 12.73 23.12 7.11
N THR A 146 13.44 22.00 7.28
CA THR A 146 14.60 21.92 8.18
C THR A 146 15.94 21.75 7.45
N TYR A 147 15.92 21.10 6.29
CA TYR A 147 17.05 20.70 5.46
C TYR A 147 16.73 20.90 3.96
N PRO A 148 16.38 22.12 3.51
CA PRO A 148 16.08 22.38 2.10
C PRO A 148 17.23 21.99 1.15
N GLU A 149 18.46 21.95 1.66
CA GLU A 149 19.67 21.60 0.90
C GLU A 149 19.73 20.12 0.49
N VAL A 150 18.93 19.24 1.11
CA VAL A 150 18.87 17.80 0.78
C VAL A 150 18.07 17.54 -0.51
N GLY A 151 17.16 18.46 -0.86
CA GLY A 151 16.27 18.35 -2.01
C GLY A 151 15.09 17.41 -1.80
N ASP A 152 14.24 17.32 -2.82
CA ASP A 152 12.91 16.71 -2.71
C ASP A 152 12.85 15.21 -3.08
N ARG A 153 13.96 14.66 -3.56
CA ARG A 153 14.03 13.27 -4.02
C ARG A 153 13.95 12.31 -2.84
N MET A 154 12.79 11.71 -2.66
CA MET A 154 12.52 10.77 -1.55
C MET A 154 12.85 9.31 -1.95
N PRO A 155 13.83 8.66 -1.30
CA PRO A 155 14.05 7.23 -1.45
C PRO A 155 12.92 6.41 -0.81
N ILE A 156 12.78 5.16 -1.23
CA ILE A 156 11.77 4.23 -0.68
C ILE A 156 12.37 3.55 0.54
N PHE A 157 11.99 4.03 1.72
CA PHE A 157 12.48 3.50 3.00
C PHE A 157 11.48 2.57 3.69
N LEU A 158 10.21 2.59 3.29
CA LEU A 158 9.16 1.76 3.90
C LEU A 158 8.83 0.56 3.01
N ARG A 159 8.81 -0.63 3.60
CA ARG A 159 8.30 -1.88 3.03
C ARG A 159 7.40 -2.55 4.05
N PHE A 160 6.65 -3.56 3.63
CA PHE A 160 5.80 -4.33 4.54
C PHE A 160 6.08 -5.82 4.37
N GLY A 161 6.12 -6.53 5.49
CA GLY A 161 6.16 -7.99 5.55
C GLY A 161 4.86 -8.56 6.12
N SER A 162 4.64 -9.86 5.93
CA SER A 162 3.53 -10.61 6.50
C SER A 162 3.99 -12.04 6.80
N TRP A 163 3.57 -12.56 7.94
CA TRP A 163 3.68 -13.98 8.29
C TRP A 163 2.36 -14.73 8.08
N ILE A 164 1.26 -14.00 7.87
CA ILE A 164 -0.09 -14.58 7.77
C ILE A 164 -0.19 -15.39 6.48
N GLY A 165 -0.33 -16.72 6.60
CA GLY A 165 -0.35 -17.65 5.46
C GLY A 165 1.02 -18.15 5.01
N GLY A 166 2.10 -17.69 5.65
CA GLY A 166 3.48 -18.12 5.37
C GLY A 166 4.17 -18.83 6.54
N ASP A 167 3.88 -18.39 7.78
CA ASP A 167 4.39 -19.02 9.00
C ASP A 167 3.65 -20.33 9.31
N ARG A 168 4.35 -21.45 9.16
CA ARG A 168 3.84 -22.80 9.40
C ARG A 168 4.47 -23.48 10.61
N ASP A 169 5.31 -22.76 11.34
CA ASP A 169 5.93 -23.25 12.56
C ASP A 169 4.84 -23.58 13.61
N GLY A 170 4.77 -24.85 14.01
CA GLY A 170 3.74 -25.37 14.92
C GLY A 170 2.29 -25.30 14.40
N ASN A 171 2.06 -24.94 13.13
CA ASN A 171 0.71 -24.78 12.56
C ASN A 171 0.52 -25.60 11.27
N PRO A 172 0.07 -26.88 11.37
CA PRO A 172 -0.08 -27.76 10.21
C PRO A 172 -1.15 -27.30 9.20
N ARG A 173 -1.96 -26.30 9.56
CA ARG A 173 -3.00 -25.76 8.67
C ARG A 173 -2.44 -24.78 7.62
N VAL A 174 -1.19 -24.35 7.77
CA VAL A 174 -0.50 -23.50 6.78
C VAL A 174 0.26 -24.43 5.81
N THR A 175 -0.47 -24.91 4.81
CA THR A 175 0.07 -25.80 3.77
C THR A 175 0.73 -25.00 2.64
N ALA A 176 1.46 -25.68 1.75
CA ALA A 176 2.01 -25.05 0.55
C ALA A 176 0.92 -24.43 -0.34
N GLU A 177 -0.24 -25.08 -0.44
CA GLU A 177 -1.40 -24.56 -1.18
C GLU A 177 -1.94 -23.28 -0.55
N VAL A 178 -2.07 -23.23 0.78
CA VAL A 178 -2.49 -22.01 1.49
C VAL A 178 -1.50 -20.86 1.27
N THR A 179 -0.20 -21.13 1.29
CA THR A 179 0.82 -20.13 0.98
C THR A 179 0.70 -19.63 -0.47
N ALA A 180 0.47 -20.52 -1.44
CA ALA A 180 0.26 -20.13 -2.84
C ALA A 180 -1.01 -19.28 -3.02
N GLN A 181 -2.13 -19.69 -2.42
CA GLN A 181 -3.37 -18.91 -2.41
C GLN A 181 -3.19 -17.54 -1.75
N THR A 182 -2.40 -17.46 -0.68
CA THR A 182 -2.06 -16.21 0.02
C THR A 182 -1.31 -15.25 -0.91
N LEU A 183 -0.28 -15.73 -1.60
CA LEU A 183 0.51 -14.94 -2.56
C LEU A 183 -0.37 -14.44 -3.73
N GLN A 184 -1.21 -15.30 -4.28
CA GLN A 184 -2.14 -14.93 -5.34
C GLN A 184 -3.12 -13.84 -4.85
N ARG A 185 -3.62 -13.98 -3.63
CA ARG A 185 -4.56 -13.03 -3.06
C ARG A 185 -3.92 -11.66 -2.80
N HIS A 186 -2.71 -11.63 -2.26
CA HIS A 186 -1.89 -10.41 -2.13
C HIS A 186 -1.78 -9.67 -3.48
N ARG A 187 -1.43 -10.41 -4.54
CA ARG A 187 -1.31 -9.86 -5.90
C ARG A 187 -2.63 -9.32 -6.44
N GLN A 188 -3.72 -10.07 -6.31
CA GLN A 188 -5.05 -9.64 -6.74
C GLN A 188 -5.46 -8.33 -6.05
N VAL A 189 -5.25 -8.23 -4.73
CA VAL A 189 -5.60 -7.02 -3.97
C VAL A 189 -4.72 -5.83 -4.38
N ALA A 190 -3.40 -6.03 -4.57
CA ALA A 190 -2.52 -4.98 -5.09
C ALA A 190 -3.00 -4.44 -6.43
N LEU A 191 -3.21 -5.33 -7.42
CA LEU A 191 -3.66 -4.94 -8.75
C LEU A 191 -5.04 -4.26 -8.72
N SER A 192 -5.95 -4.72 -7.86
CA SER A 192 -7.26 -4.07 -7.68
C SER A 192 -7.13 -2.65 -7.14
N LEU A 193 -6.21 -2.42 -6.21
CA LEU A 193 -5.94 -1.09 -5.67
C LEU A 193 -5.31 -0.16 -6.72
N HIS A 194 -4.37 -0.67 -7.53
CA HIS A 194 -3.81 0.11 -8.65
C HIS A 194 -4.86 0.43 -9.71
N LEU A 195 -5.72 -0.51 -10.08
CA LEU A 195 -6.84 -0.26 -11.01
C LEU A 195 -7.80 0.79 -10.47
N LYS A 196 -8.11 0.74 -9.18
CA LYS A 196 -8.93 1.77 -8.52
C LYS A 196 -8.25 3.14 -8.64
N GLN A 197 -6.96 3.23 -8.34
CA GLN A 197 -6.21 4.48 -8.40
C GLN A 197 -6.12 5.03 -9.84
N ALA A 198 -5.98 4.15 -10.84
CA ALA A 198 -6.05 4.52 -12.26
C ALA A 198 -7.42 5.14 -12.60
N ARG A 199 -8.52 4.54 -12.15
CA ARG A 199 -9.88 5.07 -12.36
C ARG A 199 -10.08 6.42 -11.66
N ASP A 200 -9.63 6.56 -10.42
CA ASP A 200 -9.76 7.81 -9.67
C ASP A 200 -8.98 8.94 -10.35
N LEU A 201 -7.74 8.68 -10.79
CA LEU A 201 -6.93 9.65 -11.52
C LEU A 201 -7.46 9.96 -12.93
N PHE A 202 -8.02 8.98 -13.61
CA PHE A 202 -8.65 9.17 -14.92
C PHE A 202 -9.77 10.21 -14.86
N VAL A 203 -10.58 10.16 -13.79
CA VAL A 203 -11.63 11.15 -13.53
C VAL A 203 -11.03 12.50 -13.15
N ALA A 204 -10.02 12.53 -12.28
CA ALA A 204 -9.43 13.76 -11.78
C ALA A 204 -8.61 14.56 -12.82
N LEU A 205 -7.95 13.88 -13.78
CA LEU A 205 -7.00 14.51 -14.71
C LEU A 205 -7.58 14.72 -16.11
N GLY A 206 -8.31 15.83 -16.28
CA GLY A 206 -8.82 16.32 -17.57
C GLY A 206 -7.93 17.36 -18.26
N ILE A 207 -6.61 17.30 -18.07
CA ILE A 207 -5.68 18.31 -18.59
C ILE A 207 -5.63 18.25 -20.11
N SER A 208 -5.86 19.40 -20.75
CA SER A 208 -5.85 19.53 -22.21
C SER A 208 -4.54 20.13 -22.70
N THR A 209 -3.98 19.55 -23.75
CA THR A 209 -2.82 20.09 -24.49
C THR A 209 -3.07 21.46 -25.11
N ARG A 210 -4.33 21.90 -25.20
CA ARG A 210 -4.69 23.27 -25.60
C ARG A 210 -4.48 24.31 -24.51
N GLN A 211 -4.38 23.88 -23.25
CA GLN A 211 -4.27 24.76 -22.08
C GLN A 211 -2.86 24.73 -21.47
N ALA A 212 -2.20 23.58 -21.52
CA ALA A 212 -0.83 23.42 -21.02
C ALA A 212 -0.04 22.51 -21.96
N PRO A 213 1.27 22.77 -22.17
CA PRO A 213 2.10 21.89 -22.96
C PRO A 213 2.31 20.55 -22.24
N ILE A 214 2.75 19.55 -23.01
CA ILE A 214 3.13 18.23 -22.52
C ILE A 214 4.55 17.91 -22.97
N ALA A 215 5.24 17.05 -22.24
CA ALA A 215 6.55 16.57 -22.67
C ALA A 215 6.41 15.74 -23.96
N PRO A 216 7.30 15.95 -24.95
CA PRO A 216 7.35 15.11 -26.16
C PRO A 216 7.47 13.62 -25.84
N ALA A 217 8.20 13.26 -24.78
CA ALA A 217 8.38 11.88 -24.34
C ALA A 217 7.06 11.18 -23.99
N LEU A 218 6.11 11.88 -23.36
CA LEU A 218 4.80 11.31 -23.03
C LEU A 218 3.93 11.13 -24.28
N ALA A 219 3.98 12.08 -25.21
CA ALA A 219 3.27 11.99 -26.49
C ALA A 219 3.79 10.81 -27.34
N GLN A 220 5.11 10.65 -27.40
CA GLN A 220 5.75 9.54 -28.10
C GLN A 220 5.39 8.20 -27.47
N ALA A 221 5.48 8.07 -26.14
CA ALA A 221 5.12 6.84 -25.45
C ALA A 221 3.65 6.44 -25.70
N LEU A 222 2.74 7.42 -25.76
CA LEU A 222 1.35 7.17 -26.12
C LEU A 222 1.20 6.65 -27.55
N ALA A 223 1.86 7.30 -28.53
CA ALA A 223 1.82 6.87 -29.92
C ALA A 223 2.41 5.46 -30.11
N GLU A 224 3.52 5.15 -29.44
CA GLU A 224 4.13 3.81 -29.45
C GLU A 224 3.19 2.76 -28.84
N ALA A 225 2.50 3.09 -27.74
CA ALA A 225 1.52 2.19 -27.14
C ALA A 225 0.34 1.92 -28.08
N GLU A 226 -0.19 2.94 -28.75
CA GLU A 226 -1.29 2.80 -29.72
C GLU A 226 -0.89 1.98 -30.96
N ALA A 227 0.34 2.14 -31.43
CA ALA A 227 0.89 1.36 -32.54
C ALA A 227 1.14 -0.10 -32.14
N ARG A 228 1.62 -0.32 -30.90
CA ARG A 228 1.95 -1.65 -30.39
C ARG A 228 0.73 -2.48 -30.03
N TRP A 229 -0.31 -1.85 -29.48
CA TRP A 229 -1.49 -2.56 -28.97
C TRP A 229 -2.78 -2.04 -29.64
N PRO A 230 -3.21 -2.67 -30.74
CA PRO A 230 -4.43 -2.27 -31.46
C PRO A 230 -5.69 -2.24 -30.58
N ALA A 231 -5.76 -3.07 -29.54
CA ALA A 231 -6.87 -3.11 -28.57
C ALA A 231 -7.08 -1.76 -27.84
N LEU A 232 -6.08 -0.88 -27.82
CA LEU A 232 -6.21 0.46 -27.24
C LEU A 232 -7.03 1.42 -28.13
N GLN A 233 -7.11 1.20 -29.43
CA GLN A 233 -7.74 2.14 -30.37
C GLN A 233 -9.21 2.40 -30.02
N GLU A 234 -9.99 1.35 -29.77
CA GLU A 234 -11.40 1.49 -29.40
C GLU A 234 -11.53 2.24 -28.06
N ARG A 235 -10.67 1.93 -27.08
CA ARG A 235 -10.70 2.54 -25.76
C ARG A 235 -10.36 4.04 -25.80
N LEU A 236 -9.33 4.40 -26.56
CA LEU A 236 -8.79 5.76 -26.60
C LEU A 236 -9.52 6.67 -27.60
N SER A 237 -10.16 6.11 -28.64
CA SER A 237 -10.95 6.89 -29.61
C SER A 237 -12.15 7.62 -28.98
N ARG A 238 -12.68 7.11 -27.86
CA ARG A 238 -13.75 7.75 -27.08
C ARG A 238 -13.28 8.98 -26.31
N LEU A 239 -11.96 9.21 -26.21
CA LEU A 239 -11.36 10.29 -25.45
C LEU A 239 -10.89 11.40 -26.38
N SER A 240 -10.92 12.64 -25.86
CA SER A 240 -10.39 13.77 -26.60
C SER A 240 -8.90 13.55 -26.93
N PRO A 241 -8.44 13.78 -28.18
CA PRO A 241 -7.02 13.65 -28.53
C PRO A 241 -6.14 14.66 -27.77
N TYR A 242 -6.74 15.72 -27.24
CA TYR A 242 -6.05 16.74 -26.46
C TYR A 242 -5.87 16.35 -24.98
N GLU A 243 -6.52 15.28 -24.50
CA GLU A 243 -6.42 14.84 -23.09
C GLU A 243 -5.35 13.74 -22.93
N VAL A 244 -4.10 14.06 -23.28
CA VAL A 244 -3.00 13.08 -23.34
C VAL A 244 -2.78 12.34 -22.02
N TYR A 245 -2.86 13.02 -20.87
CA TYR A 245 -2.74 12.36 -19.57
C TYR A 245 -3.86 11.35 -19.32
N ARG A 246 -5.11 11.68 -19.67
CA ARG A 246 -6.25 10.76 -19.53
C ARG A 246 -6.12 9.56 -20.47
N ARG A 247 -5.64 9.78 -21.70
CA ARG A 247 -5.33 8.71 -22.65
C ARG A 247 -4.23 7.79 -22.11
N TRP A 248 -3.15 8.34 -21.57
CA TRP A 248 -2.07 7.55 -20.97
C TRP A 248 -2.52 6.77 -19.73
N ILE A 249 -3.35 7.36 -18.86
CA ILE A 249 -3.99 6.61 -17.76
C ILE A 249 -4.87 5.48 -18.31
N GLY A 250 -5.53 5.69 -19.44
CA GLY A 250 -6.25 4.66 -20.18
C GLY A 250 -5.36 3.48 -20.60
N VAL A 251 -4.13 3.77 -21.07
CA VAL A 251 -3.10 2.76 -21.35
C VAL A 251 -2.70 2.02 -20.09
N ILE A 252 -2.34 2.73 -19.01
CA ILE A 252 -1.96 2.12 -17.72
C ILE A 252 -3.06 1.20 -17.20
N ALA A 253 -4.33 1.66 -17.23
CA ALA A 253 -5.47 0.87 -16.79
C ALA A 253 -5.64 -0.40 -17.62
N TRP A 254 -5.52 -0.30 -18.96
CA TRP A 254 -5.60 -1.46 -19.84
C TRP A 254 -4.45 -2.45 -19.58
N ARG A 255 -3.21 -1.97 -19.40
CA ARG A 255 -2.06 -2.82 -19.05
C ARG A 255 -2.26 -3.53 -17.71
N LEU A 256 -2.80 -2.85 -16.70
CA LEU A 256 -3.17 -3.45 -15.41
C LEU A 256 -4.27 -4.51 -15.57
N GLU A 257 -5.25 -4.28 -16.44
CA GLU A 257 -6.30 -5.26 -16.78
C GLU A 257 -5.69 -6.53 -17.42
N GLN A 258 -4.68 -6.40 -18.29
CA GLN A 258 -3.94 -7.56 -18.83
C GLN A 258 -3.08 -8.26 -17.76
N THR A 259 -2.60 -7.51 -16.78
CA THR A 259 -1.76 -8.03 -15.68
C THR A 259 -2.57 -8.82 -14.65
N MET A 260 -3.86 -8.47 -14.46
CA MET A 260 -4.75 -9.06 -13.46
C MET A 260 -4.95 -10.57 -13.59
N PRO A 261 -5.29 -11.13 -14.77
CA PRO A 261 -5.45 -12.58 -14.93
C PRO A 261 -4.13 -13.33 -15.05
N TRP A 262 -2.99 -12.63 -15.20
CA TRP A 262 -1.69 -13.28 -15.39
C TRP A 262 -1.18 -13.91 -14.10
N ASP A 263 -1.03 -15.24 -14.15
CA ASP A 263 -0.28 -16.03 -13.20
C ASP A 263 1.18 -16.18 -13.66
N PRO A 264 2.16 -15.57 -12.94
CA PRO A 264 3.57 -15.69 -13.28
C PRO A 264 4.13 -17.11 -13.22
N LEU A 265 3.46 -18.04 -12.50
CA LEU A 265 3.87 -19.44 -12.45
C LEU A 265 3.39 -20.24 -13.67
N ALA A 266 2.35 -19.76 -14.37
CA ALA A 266 1.78 -20.45 -15.51
C ALA A 266 2.52 -20.16 -16.83
N GLY A 267 3.35 -19.11 -16.89
CA GLY A 267 4.11 -18.77 -18.09
C GLY A 267 4.42 -17.28 -18.24
N PRO A 268 4.91 -16.87 -19.42
CA PRO A 268 5.27 -15.47 -19.70
C PRO A 268 4.04 -14.55 -19.62
N PRO A 269 4.25 -13.25 -19.37
CA PRO A 269 3.16 -12.28 -19.31
C PRO A 269 2.40 -12.22 -20.64
N PRO A 270 1.06 -12.10 -20.62
CA PRO A 270 0.29 -11.85 -21.82
C PRO A 270 0.67 -10.50 -22.42
N GLU A 271 0.33 -10.31 -23.69
CA GLU A 271 0.60 -9.05 -24.38
C GLU A 271 0.01 -7.86 -23.64
N GLY A 272 0.82 -6.81 -23.45
CA GLY A 272 0.42 -5.59 -22.75
C GLY A 272 0.49 -5.64 -21.23
N ALA A 273 0.60 -6.82 -20.61
CA ALA A 273 0.75 -6.90 -19.16
C ALA A 273 2.05 -6.28 -18.68
N TYR A 274 1.99 -5.69 -17.49
CA TYR A 274 3.18 -5.26 -16.76
C TYR A 274 3.94 -6.48 -16.26
N ARG A 275 5.25 -6.52 -16.49
CA ARG A 275 6.12 -7.59 -15.97
C ARG A 275 6.39 -7.41 -14.48
N SER A 276 6.40 -6.16 -14.03
CA SER A 276 6.61 -5.80 -12.64
C SER A 276 5.97 -4.44 -12.33
N ALA A 277 5.77 -4.15 -11.04
CA ALA A 277 5.30 -2.84 -10.60
C ALA A 277 6.30 -1.71 -10.86
N ARG A 278 7.57 -2.02 -11.17
CA ARG A 278 8.56 -1.03 -11.57
C ARG A 278 8.15 -0.35 -12.88
N GLU A 279 7.69 -1.13 -13.85
CA GLU A 279 7.20 -0.59 -15.13
C GLU A 279 5.99 0.33 -14.93
N LEU A 280 5.10 0.00 -13.98
CA LEU A 280 4.01 0.91 -13.60
C LEU A 280 4.58 2.21 -13.01
N ALA A 281 5.53 2.12 -12.08
CA ALA A 281 6.12 3.32 -11.48
C ALA A 281 6.82 4.21 -12.53
N GLU A 282 7.48 3.61 -13.54
CA GLU A 282 8.08 4.32 -14.67
C GLU A 282 7.01 5.02 -15.54
N ASP A 283 5.86 4.37 -15.81
CA ASP A 283 4.75 5.02 -16.53
C ASP A 283 4.17 6.22 -15.75
N LEU A 284 4.15 6.16 -14.42
CA LEU A 284 3.72 7.27 -13.55
C LEU A 284 4.76 8.39 -13.48
N GLU A 285 6.05 8.04 -13.45
CA GLU A 285 7.16 8.99 -13.43
C GLU A 285 7.18 9.83 -14.72
N ARG A 286 6.97 9.21 -15.89
CA ARG A 286 6.82 9.94 -17.16
C ARG A 286 5.68 10.96 -17.12
N MET A 287 4.55 10.63 -16.48
CA MET A 287 3.47 11.60 -16.28
C MET A 287 3.90 12.75 -15.38
N GLN A 288 4.62 12.46 -14.29
CA GLN A 288 5.09 13.49 -13.36
C GLN A 288 6.08 14.44 -14.04
N GLU A 289 7.03 13.91 -14.81
CA GLU A 289 8.00 14.70 -15.58
C GLU A 289 7.28 15.61 -16.58
N SER A 290 6.36 15.05 -17.37
CA SER A 290 5.54 15.83 -18.31
C SER A 290 4.72 16.92 -17.63
N LEU A 291 4.15 16.65 -16.44
CA LEU A 291 3.42 17.66 -15.69
C LEU A 291 4.34 18.78 -15.20
N ARG A 292 5.55 18.47 -14.74
CA ARG A 292 6.52 19.50 -14.31
C ARG A 292 6.93 20.40 -15.47
N GLU A 293 7.19 19.84 -16.65
CA GLU A 293 7.45 20.63 -17.86
C GLU A 293 6.25 21.52 -18.24
N GLY A 294 5.03 21.02 -18.03
CA GLY A 294 3.77 21.72 -18.28
C GLY A 294 3.33 22.71 -17.20
N ARG A 295 4.18 23.07 -16.21
CA ARG A 295 3.83 23.90 -15.04
C ARG A 295 2.66 23.34 -14.20
N GLY A 296 2.55 22.02 -14.18
CA GLY A 296 1.57 21.23 -13.45
C GLY A 296 2.14 20.61 -12.17
N GLU A 297 3.15 21.22 -11.54
CA GLU A 297 3.88 20.66 -10.40
C GLU A 297 2.95 20.30 -9.23
N ARG A 298 1.95 21.14 -8.95
CA ARG A 298 0.93 20.88 -7.90
C ARG A 298 0.13 19.61 -8.15
N ILE A 299 -0.07 19.25 -9.41
CA ILE A 299 -0.76 18.03 -9.83
C ILE A 299 0.21 16.85 -9.75
N ALA A 300 1.45 17.05 -10.21
CA ALA A 300 2.50 16.04 -10.16
C ALA A 300 2.78 15.59 -8.71
N GLU A 301 2.83 16.53 -7.76
CA GLU A 301 3.01 16.32 -6.32
C GLU A 301 1.73 15.90 -5.59
N GLY A 302 0.58 15.88 -6.28
CA GLY A 302 -0.73 15.52 -5.72
C GLY A 302 -0.98 14.01 -5.73
N LEU A 303 -2.17 13.62 -6.18
CA LEU A 303 -2.62 12.22 -6.22
C LEU A 303 -1.73 11.32 -7.09
N LEU A 304 -1.06 11.89 -8.10
CA LEU A 304 -0.14 11.14 -8.95
C LEU A 304 1.10 10.69 -8.16
N TRP A 305 1.66 11.57 -7.34
CA TRP A 305 2.77 11.22 -6.45
C TRP A 305 2.37 10.20 -5.38
N ASP A 306 1.16 10.31 -4.83
CA ASP A 306 0.66 9.29 -3.90
C ASP A 306 0.64 7.91 -4.56
N TRP A 307 0.16 7.83 -5.80
CA TRP A 307 0.13 6.57 -6.53
C TRP A 307 1.52 6.05 -6.88
N TRP A 308 2.45 6.93 -7.23
CA TRP A 308 3.84 6.55 -7.46
C TRP A 308 4.47 5.95 -6.21
N ILE A 309 4.29 6.58 -5.04
CA ILE A 309 4.74 6.03 -3.74
C ILE A 309 4.10 4.67 -3.49
N GLN A 310 2.79 4.54 -3.71
CA GLN A 310 2.09 3.26 -3.53
C GLN A 310 2.65 2.16 -4.45
N ALA A 311 2.89 2.46 -5.73
CA ALA A 311 3.48 1.51 -6.68
C ALA A 311 4.89 1.08 -6.27
N ARG A 312 5.67 2.00 -5.70
CA ARG A 312 7.03 1.73 -5.26
C ARG A 312 7.12 0.97 -3.93
N VAL A 313 6.20 1.22 -3.00
CA VAL A 313 6.16 0.59 -1.68
C VAL A 313 5.46 -0.77 -1.71
N PHE A 314 4.25 -0.82 -2.26
CA PHE A 314 3.41 -2.03 -2.23
C PHE A 314 3.65 -2.95 -3.43
N GLY A 315 4.04 -2.38 -4.58
CA GLY A 315 4.16 -3.11 -5.84
C GLY A 315 2.92 -3.96 -6.17
N PHE A 316 3.11 -5.07 -6.88
CA PHE A 316 2.04 -6.03 -7.19
C PHE A 316 1.93 -7.16 -6.16
N HIS A 317 2.43 -6.97 -4.94
CA HIS A 317 2.42 -8.00 -3.90
C HIS A 317 1.98 -7.50 -2.51
N LEU A 318 1.74 -6.19 -2.34
CA LEU A 318 1.42 -5.48 -1.09
C LEU A 318 2.51 -5.56 -0.01
N ALA A 319 2.81 -6.77 0.41
CA ALA A 319 3.78 -7.10 1.44
C ALA A 319 4.50 -8.39 1.06
N ARG A 320 5.76 -8.51 1.46
CA ARG A 320 6.52 -9.76 1.34
C ARG A 320 5.91 -10.79 2.29
N LEU A 321 5.77 -12.03 1.82
CA LEU A 321 5.29 -13.12 2.64
C LEU A 321 6.49 -13.94 3.10
N ASP A 322 6.76 -13.95 4.40
CA ASP A 322 7.84 -14.77 4.96
C ASP A 322 7.35 -16.20 5.14
N VAL A 323 8.18 -17.16 4.75
CA VAL A 323 7.94 -18.59 5.00
C VAL A 323 8.83 -19.02 6.16
N ARG A 324 8.21 -19.56 7.22
CA ARG A 324 8.90 -19.96 8.44
C ARG A 324 8.56 -21.40 8.80
N GLN A 325 9.57 -22.19 9.14
CA GLN A 325 9.45 -23.60 9.52
C GLN A 325 10.49 -23.97 10.59
N GLU A 326 10.19 -24.96 11.43
CA GLU A 326 11.13 -25.48 12.42
C GLU A 326 12.28 -26.27 11.75
N ALA A 327 13.51 -26.08 12.23
CA ALA A 327 14.72 -26.70 11.65
C ALA A 327 14.61 -28.24 11.55
N ARG A 328 13.99 -28.88 12.54
CA ARG A 328 13.80 -30.34 12.57
C ARG A 328 13.07 -30.88 11.34
N ARG A 329 12.12 -30.13 10.78
CA ARG A 329 11.39 -30.55 9.56
C ARG A 329 12.28 -30.59 8.33
N HIS A 330 13.27 -29.69 8.26
CA HIS A 330 14.25 -29.71 7.19
C HIS A 330 15.19 -30.92 7.33
N ALA A 331 15.65 -31.20 8.56
CA ALA A 331 16.48 -32.37 8.85
C ALA A 331 15.76 -33.69 8.53
N GLU A 332 14.49 -33.82 8.93
CA GLU A 332 13.64 -34.98 8.61
C GLU A 332 13.51 -35.18 7.09
N ALA A 333 13.28 -34.11 6.31
CA ALA A 333 13.15 -34.18 4.85
C ALA A 333 14.47 -34.59 4.17
N ILE A 334 15.60 -34.04 4.61
CA ILE A 334 16.93 -34.41 4.08
C ILE A 334 17.25 -35.87 4.42
N ALA A 335 16.97 -36.30 5.65
CA ALA A 335 17.18 -37.68 6.08
C ALA A 335 16.39 -38.68 5.22
N GLU A 336 15.14 -38.33 4.87
CA GLU A 336 14.31 -39.14 3.98
C GLU A 336 14.92 -39.23 2.57
N LEU A 337 15.37 -38.10 2.00
CA LEU A 337 16.00 -38.04 0.67
C LEU A 337 17.30 -38.85 0.60
N LEU A 338 18.21 -38.68 1.57
CA LEU A 338 19.50 -39.39 1.59
C LEU A 338 19.33 -40.90 1.81
N ARG A 339 18.37 -41.28 2.66
CA ARG A 339 18.02 -42.69 2.88
C ARG A 339 17.44 -43.31 1.61
N ALA A 340 16.54 -42.62 0.91
CA ALA A 340 15.97 -43.07 -0.34
C ALA A 340 17.03 -43.21 -1.46
N ALA A 341 18.04 -42.33 -1.46
CA ALA A 341 19.18 -42.41 -2.36
C ALA A 341 20.23 -43.47 -1.96
N GLY A 342 20.08 -44.11 -0.79
CA GLY A 342 21.04 -45.09 -0.27
C GLY A 342 22.39 -44.50 0.14
N LEU A 343 22.44 -43.19 0.44
CA LEU A 343 23.68 -42.47 0.69
C LEU A 343 24.08 -42.45 2.17
N ALA A 344 23.18 -41.99 3.05
CA ALA A 344 23.48 -41.83 4.47
C ALA A 344 22.21 -41.72 5.33
N ASN A 345 22.37 -41.88 6.65
CA ASN A 345 21.36 -41.52 7.63
C ASN A 345 21.68 -40.14 8.23
N TYR A 346 21.13 -39.09 7.61
CA TYR A 346 21.44 -37.69 7.96
C TYR A 346 21.36 -37.37 9.46
N MET A 347 20.39 -37.96 10.16
CA MET A 347 20.15 -37.68 11.58
C MET A 347 21.25 -38.20 12.53
N GLU A 348 22.15 -39.03 12.02
CA GLU A 348 23.28 -39.60 12.78
C GLU A 348 24.62 -38.97 12.40
N LEU A 349 24.64 -38.10 11.37
CA LEU A 349 25.84 -37.36 10.99
C LEU A 349 26.17 -36.30 12.04
N SER A 350 27.46 -36.00 12.20
CA SER A 350 27.89 -34.83 12.97
C SER A 350 27.53 -33.53 12.25
N GLU A 351 27.60 -32.39 12.93
CA GLU A 351 27.35 -31.07 12.28
C GLU A 351 28.37 -30.75 11.17
N GLU A 352 29.58 -31.35 11.21
CA GLU A 352 30.61 -31.16 10.18
C GLU A 352 30.37 -32.01 8.92
N GLU A 353 29.61 -33.10 9.03
CA GLU A 353 29.32 -34.08 7.98
C GLU A 353 27.97 -33.80 7.30
#